data_AF-A0A9X2IZ10-F1
#
_entry.id   AF-A0A9X2IZ10-F1
#
_cell.length_a   1.000
_cell.length_b   1.000
_cell.length_c   1.000
_cell.angle_alpha   90.00
_cell.angle_beta   90.00
_cell.angle_gamma   90.00
#
_symmetry.space_group_name_H-M   'P 1'
#
loop_
_entity.id
_entity.type
_entity.pdbx_description
1 polymer ?
#
loop_
_entity_poly.entity_id
_entity_poly.type
_entity_poly.pdbx_seq_one_letter_code
_entity_poly.pdbx_strand_id
1 'polypeptide(L)'
;MAPDAPARRWSELADVDLLRTLVEIERRRRRLGAAMVAAVAEAERRGLAADTGYRDTAELLSDLLRISTSEARRRIEYAAPQARSRSRKAWRALTAAG
;
A
#
# COMPACT_ATOMS: atom_id res chain seq x y z
N MET A 1 -1.74 19.20 -3.16
CA MET A 1 -2.55 19.57 -4.33
C MET A 1 -2.37 18.47 -5.36
N ALA A 2 -3.34 17.55 -5.48
CA ALA A 2 -3.31 16.53 -6.53
C ALA A 2 -3.64 17.23 -7.87
N PRO A 3 -3.03 16.86 -8.99
CA PRO A 3 -3.56 17.29 -10.27
C PRO A 3 -4.88 16.54 -10.46
N ASP A 4 -5.99 17.23 -10.20
CA ASP A 4 -7.23 16.99 -10.92
C ASP A 4 -6.83 16.85 -12.38
N ALA A 5 -6.88 15.62 -12.90
CA ALA A 5 -6.77 15.46 -14.33
C ALA A 5 -7.87 16.37 -14.90
N PRO A 6 -7.55 17.37 -15.73
CA PRO A 6 -8.59 18.16 -16.38
C PRO A 6 -9.53 17.15 -17.01
N ALA A 7 -10.84 17.41 -16.96
CA ALA A 7 -11.89 16.56 -17.50
C ALA A 7 -11.59 16.20 -18.96
N ARG A 8 -10.66 15.25 -19.17
CA ARG A 8 -10.26 14.73 -20.46
C ARG A 8 -11.52 14.05 -20.92
N ARG A 9 -12.09 14.56 -22.00
CA ARG A 9 -13.13 13.82 -22.69
C ARG A 9 -12.45 12.56 -23.20
N TRP A 10 -12.60 11.47 -22.45
CA TRP A 10 -11.97 10.19 -22.74
C TRP A 10 -12.26 9.72 -24.18
N SER A 11 -13.42 10.12 -24.69
CA SER A 11 -13.88 9.91 -26.07
C SER A 11 -13.11 10.67 -27.15
N GLU A 12 -12.35 11.71 -26.80
CA GLU A 12 -11.57 12.53 -27.74
C GLU A 12 -10.09 12.13 -27.80
N LEU A 13 -9.64 11.25 -26.90
CA LEU A 13 -8.26 10.78 -26.91
C LEU A 13 -8.06 9.79 -28.06
N ALA A 14 -6.95 9.92 -28.78
CA ALA A 14 -6.48 8.84 -29.63
C ALA A 14 -6.18 7.60 -28.78
N ASP A 15 -6.35 6.40 -29.36
CA ASP A 15 -6.16 5.13 -28.64
C ASP A 15 -4.81 5.03 -27.93
N VAL A 16 -3.73 5.49 -28.59
CA VAL A 16 -2.38 5.49 -28.01
C VAL A 16 -2.27 6.37 -26.76
N ASP A 17 -2.98 7.50 -26.74
CA ASP A 17 -2.99 8.43 -25.61
C ASP A 17 -3.89 7.93 -24.48
N LEU A 18 -4.98 7.24 -24.81
CA LEU A 18 -5.82 6.54 -23.83
C LEU A 18 -5.01 5.43 -23.13
N LEU A 19 -4.32 4.58 -23.89
CA LEU A 19 -3.46 3.53 -23.35
C LEU A 19 -2.32 4.09 -22.49
N ARG A 20 -1.67 5.17 -22.93
CA ARG A 20 -0.66 5.88 -22.13
C ARG A 20 -1.24 6.39 -20.82
N THR A 21 -2.43 6.99 -20.87
CA THR A 21 -3.10 7.53 -19.69
C THR A 21 -3.46 6.42 -18.69
N LEU A 22 -3.91 5.25 -19.16
CA LEU A 22 -4.18 4.09 -18.29
C LEU A 22 -2.92 3.63 -17.54
N VAL A 23 -1.78 3.53 -18.24
CA VAL A 23 -0.50 3.15 -17.62
C VAL A 23 -0.06 4.18 -16.57
N GLU A 24 -0.25 5.47 -16.84
CA GLU A 24 0.09 6.54 -15.91
C GLU A 24 -0.80 6.55 -14.66
N ILE A 25 -2.12 6.40 -14.84
CA ILE A 25 -3.08 6.26 -13.73
C ILE A 25 -2.70 5.05 -12.88
N GLU A 26 -2.37 3.91 -13.50
CA GLU A 26 -2.00 2.72 -12.77
C GLU A 26 -0.70 2.89 -11.98
N ARG A 27 0.30 3.55 -12.57
CA ARG A 27 1.55 3.87 -11.85
C ARG A 27 1.28 4.76 -10.64
N ARG A 28 0.42 5.77 -10.78
CA ARG A 28 0.02 6.64 -9.67
C ARG A 28 -0.74 5.85 -8.59
N ARG A 29 -1.69 5.01 -9.00
CA ARG A 29 -2.45 4.14 -8.11
C ARG A 29 -1.55 3.18 -7.33
N ARG A 30 -0.57 2.54 -7.99
CA ARG A 30 0.40 1.66 -7.32
C ARG A 30 1.30 2.40 -6.34
N ARG A 31 1.78 3.60 -6.70
CA ARG A 31 2.58 4.44 -5.79
C ARG A 31 1.79 4.83 -4.55
N LEU A 32 0.54 5.27 -4.72
CA LEU A 32 -0.34 5.60 -3.60
C LEU A 32 -0.65 4.36 -2.75
N GLY A 33 -0.90 3.21 -3.38
CA GLY A 33 -1.09 1.93 -2.70
C GLY A 33 0.13 1.54 -1.85
N ALA A 34 1.34 1.65 -2.40
CA ALA A 34 2.57 1.39 -1.66
C ALA A 34 2.77 2.36 -0.48
N ALA A 35 2.46 3.65 -0.67
CA ALA A 35 2.49 4.63 0.41
C ALA A 35 1.47 4.29 1.51
N MET A 36 0.25 3.86 1.14
CA MET A 36 -0.77 3.43 2.09
C MET A 36 -0.31 2.23 2.91
N VAL A 37 0.29 1.22 2.26
CA VAL A 37 0.87 0.04 2.93
C VAL A 37 1.96 0.45 3.92
N ALA A 38 2.86 1.35 3.51
CA ALA A 38 3.92 1.85 4.39
C ALA A 38 3.37 2.63 5.60
N ALA A 39 2.32 3.43 5.39
CA ALA A 39 1.65 4.19 6.44
C ALA A 39 0.95 3.28 7.46
N VAL A 40 0.23 2.25 7.00
CA VAL A 40 -0.38 1.24 7.89
C VAL A 40 0.70 0.50 8.69
N ALA A 41 1.79 0.09 8.04
CA ALA A 41 2.88 -0.58 8.72
C ALA A 41 3.52 0.31 9.80
N GLU A 42 3.61 1.63 9.57
CA GLU A 42 4.10 2.58 10.56
C GLU A 42 3.10 2.79 11.70
N ALA A 43 1.80 2.84 11.42
CA ALA A 43 0.77 2.92 12.45
C ALA A 43 0.81 1.72 13.41
N GLU A 44 0.98 0.51 12.86
CA GLU A 44 1.20 -0.73 13.63
C GLU A 44 2.48 -0.66 14.47
N ARG A 45 3.61 -0.28 13.86
CA ARG A 45 4.91 -0.17 14.56
C ARG A 45 4.88 0.79 15.74
N ARG A 46 4.11 1.89 15.61
CA ARG A 46 3.94 2.88 16.67
C ARG A 46 2.90 2.48 17.71
N GLY A 47 2.11 1.43 17.47
CA GLY A 47 1.03 1.04 18.37
C GLY A 47 -0.11 2.06 18.43
N LEU A 48 -0.35 2.81 17.34
CA LEU A 48 -1.30 3.95 17.36
C LEU A 48 -2.71 3.56 17.80
N ALA A 49 -3.15 2.33 17.54
CA ALA A 49 -4.45 1.85 17.99
C ALA A 49 -4.56 1.90 19.53
N ALA A 50 -3.55 1.39 20.24
CA ALA A 50 -3.52 1.40 21.69
C ALA A 50 -3.44 2.82 22.24
N ASP A 51 -2.60 3.67 21.64
CA ASP A 51 -2.44 5.08 22.04
C ASP A 51 -3.72 5.91 21.87
N THR A 52 -4.60 5.48 20.95
CA THR A 52 -5.87 6.14 20.66
C THR A 52 -7.09 5.43 21.27
N GLY A 53 -6.88 4.34 22.02
CA GLY A 53 -7.94 3.62 22.74
C GLY A 53 -8.74 2.61 21.90
N TYR A 54 -8.31 2.30 20.67
CA TYR A 54 -8.90 1.23 19.87
C TYR A 54 -8.34 -0.13 20.28
N ARG A 55 -9.12 -1.20 20.12
CA ARG A 55 -8.71 -2.57 20.48
C ARG A 55 -7.54 -3.04 19.62
N ASP A 56 -7.59 -2.74 18.33
CA ASP A 56 -6.56 -3.08 17.37
C ASP A 56 -6.54 -2.10 16.20
N THR A 57 -5.49 -2.18 15.37
CA THR A 57 -5.32 -1.32 14.20
C THR A 57 -6.41 -1.55 13.16
N ALA A 58 -7.06 -2.71 13.11
CA ALA A 58 -8.14 -2.95 12.15
C ALA A 58 -9.39 -2.14 12.52
N GLU A 59 -9.71 -2.05 13.82
CA GLU A 59 -10.78 -1.21 14.35
C GLU A 59 -10.48 0.28 14.11
N LEU A 60 -9.25 0.72 14.39
CA LEU A 60 -8.78 2.09 14.09
C LEU A 60 -8.95 2.43 12.60
N LEU A 61 -8.45 1.58 11.68
CA LEU A 61 -8.55 1.82 10.25
C LEU A 61 -9.98 1.78 9.73
N SER A 62 -10.81 0.89 10.29
CA SER A 62 -12.23 0.77 9.94
C SER A 62 -12.96 2.08 10.23
N ASP A 63 -12.74 2.67 11.41
CA ASP A 63 -13.38 3.92 11.82
C ASP A 63 -12.83 5.14 11.06
N LEU A 64 -11.49 5.28 10.97
CA LEU A 64 -10.86 6.42 10.31
C LEU A 64 -11.15 6.49 8.81
N LEU A 65 -11.15 5.34 8.13
CA LEU A 65 -11.26 5.28 6.66
C LEU A 65 -12.67 4.90 6.20
N ARG A 66 -13.58 4.63 7.14
CA ARG A 66 -14.97 4.22 6.86
C ARG A 66 -15.03 3.01 5.93
N ILE A 67 -14.16 2.04 6.17
CA ILE A 67 -14.09 0.76 5.46
C ILE A 67 -14.55 -0.39 6.37
N SER A 68 -14.90 -1.53 5.79
CA SER A 68 -15.20 -2.71 6.58
C SER A 68 -13.97 -3.18 7.36
N THR A 69 -14.20 -3.82 8.50
CA THR A 69 -13.11 -4.43 9.29
C THR A 69 -12.35 -5.49 8.49
N SER A 70 -13.02 -6.22 7.58
CA SER A 70 -12.36 -7.17 6.68
C SER A 70 -11.39 -6.51 5.70
N GLU A 71 -11.76 -5.35 5.14
CA GLU A 71 -10.86 -4.54 4.31
C GLU A 71 -9.68 -4.03 5.11
N ALA A 72 -9.92 -3.54 6.32
CA ALA A 72 -8.88 -3.05 7.22
C ALA A 72 -7.86 -4.15 7.54
N ARG A 73 -8.32 -5.36 7.89
CA ARG A 73 -7.46 -6.53 8.13
C ARG A 73 -6.62 -6.87 6.90
N ARG A 74 -7.20 -6.88 5.71
CA ARG A 74 -6.47 -7.14 4.46
C ARG A 74 -5.37 -6.11 4.22
N ARG A 75 -5.61 -4.83 4.55
CA ARG A 75 -4.57 -3.78 4.45
C ARG A 75 -3.43 -4.00 5.45
N ILE A 76 -3.75 -4.46 6.66
CA ILE A 76 -2.74 -4.83 7.66
C ILE A 76 -1.91 -6.02 7.17
N GLU A 77 -2.53 -7.04 6.58
CA GLU A 77 -1.81 -8.19 5.99
C GLU A 77 -0.82 -7.77 4.90
N TYR A 78 -1.20 -6.84 4.02
CA TYR A 78 -0.29 -6.30 3.01
C TYR A 78 0.84 -5.45 3.62
N ALA A 79 0.58 -4.80 4.75
CA ALA A 79 1.54 -3.98 5.50
C ALA A 79 2.44 -4.78 6.44
N ALA A 80 2.03 -6.00 6.79
CA ALA A 80 2.84 -6.90 7.58
C ALA A 80 4.19 -7.09 6.87
N PRO A 81 5.31 -7.01 7.60
CA PRO A 81 6.62 -7.22 7.00
C PRO A 81 6.63 -8.61 6.38
N GLN A 82 6.54 -8.69 5.06
CA GLN A 82 6.83 -9.92 4.34
C GLN A 82 8.23 -10.29 4.74
N ALA A 83 8.35 -11.36 5.51
CA ALA A 83 9.58 -11.73 6.17
C ALA A 83 10.69 -11.84 5.11
N ARG A 84 11.51 -10.79 4.94
CA ARG A 84 12.84 -10.84 4.33
C ARG A 84 13.80 -11.59 5.28
N SER A 85 13.31 -12.66 5.92
CA SER A 85 13.91 -13.40 7.02
C SER A 85 14.33 -14.83 6.62
N ARG A 86 14.29 -15.20 5.34
CA ARG A 86 14.92 -16.46 4.88
C ARG A 86 15.95 -16.29 3.77
N SER A 87 15.84 -15.26 2.92
CA SER A 87 16.79 -15.11 1.81
C SER A 87 18.15 -14.59 2.26
N ARG A 88 18.26 -13.69 3.26
CA ARG A 88 19.58 -13.15 3.65
C ARG A 88 20.49 -14.16 4.37
N LYS A 89 19.91 -15.17 5.03
CA LYS A 89 20.69 -16.28 5.65
C LYS A 89 21.12 -17.31 4.61
N ALA A 90 20.29 -17.59 3.60
CA ALA A 90 20.61 -18.54 2.54
C ALA A 90 21.81 -18.12 1.67
N TRP A 91 21.95 -16.82 1.38
CA TRP A 91 23.08 -16.31 0.57
C TRP A 91 24.40 -16.25 1.35
N ARG A 92 24.35 -16.11 2.69
CA ARG A 92 25.56 -16.16 3.53
C ARG A 92 26.08 -17.58 3.77
N ALA A 93 25.21 -18.59 3.74
CA ALA A 93 25.65 -19.99 3.84
C ALA A 93 26.38 -20.48 2.58
N LEU A 94 26.07 -19.92 1.41
CA LEU A 94 26.69 -20.30 0.13
C LEU A 94 28.05 -19.62 -0.13
N THR A 95 28.43 -18.60 0.65
CA THR A 95 29.70 -17.86 0.50
C THR A 95 30.75 -18.25 1.54
N ALA A 96 30.40 -19.09 2.52
CA ALA A 96 31.33 -19.61 3.54
C ALA A 96 31.84 -21.03 3.25
N ALA A 97 31.44 -21.61 2.11
CA ALA A 97 31.96 -22.87 1.58
C ALA A 97 32.77 -22.58 0.30
N GLY A 98 33.95 -22.02 0.49
CA GLY A 98 34.94 -21.75 -0.55
C GLY A 98 36.32 -21.72 0.06
#